data_AF-R6LUU2-F1
#
_entry.id   AF-R6LUU2-F1
#
_cell.length_a   1.000
_cell.length_b   1.000
_cell.length_c   1.000
_cell.angle_alpha   90.00
_cell.angle_beta   90.00
_cell.angle_gamma   90.00
#
_symmetry.space_group_name_H-M   'P 1'
#
loop_
_entity.id
_entity.type
_entity.pdbx_description
1 polymer ?
#
loop_
_entity_poly.entity_id
_entity_poly.type
_entity_poly.pdbx_seq_one_letter_code
_entity_poly.pdbx_strand_id
1 'polypeptide(L)'
;MAENYSFFSNKKCEYFPCHKVSDKIAEEDFNCLFCYCPLYLKKRCPGNPVYLVTANGEKIKDCSECTFPHRAANYGKVLECLMEKDEILEVEINELIVDMEAEIEKSCGFDTMDAEMKRQHKEIISASYDKFFIGKKIEVLLKQLDKSVVTSERFVFGEEKIKCNALERMNVKDGDIDCIYLYTFGIKEIDESKLKESSLLEKYYVECLMIAATDVLRDWLRKYIERKHSVRHKKYVSDSFGPGFYGMDVDVVPKLVKLTDGEKVGVSTDENGNMHPVKSCIGIFIVTKKECVERIKDCAFCIGNKGGCAVCRGKTV
;
A
#
# COMPACT_ATOMS: atom_id res chain seq x y z
N MET A 1 -20.16 15.57 -26.03
CA MET A 1 -19.43 14.54 -26.81
C MET A 1 -20.45 13.46 -27.18
N ALA A 2 -20.45 12.93 -28.40
CA ALA A 2 -21.42 11.91 -28.78
C ALA A 2 -21.22 10.64 -27.94
N GLU A 3 -22.29 10.10 -27.35
CA GLU A 3 -22.30 8.93 -26.43
C GLU A 3 -22.03 7.58 -27.14
N ASN A 4 -21.63 7.59 -28.41
CA ASN A 4 -21.51 6.39 -29.24
C ASN A 4 -20.25 5.54 -28.98
N TYR A 5 -19.37 5.95 -28.05
CA TYR A 5 -18.15 5.20 -27.71
C TYR A 5 -18.34 4.24 -26.54
N SER A 6 -19.38 4.42 -25.72
CA SER A 6 -19.64 3.60 -24.52
C SER A 6 -20.45 2.34 -24.80
N PHE A 7 -20.93 2.17 -26.04
CA PHE A 7 -21.77 1.04 -26.43
C PHE A 7 -21.44 0.55 -27.84
N PHE A 8 -21.32 -0.76 -28.01
CA PHE A 8 -21.22 -1.41 -29.31
C PHE A 8 -21.89 -2.79 -29.22
N SER A 9 -22.62 -3.21 -30.25
CA SER A 9 -23.25 -4.53 -30.28
C SER A 9 -23.08 -5.16 -31.66
N ASN A 10 -22.32 -6.25 -31.75
CA ASN A 10 -22.10 -6.96 -33.01
C ASN A 10 -23.15 -8.06 -33.19
N LYS A 11 -24.36 -7.68 -33.60
CA LYS A 11 -25.48 -8.62 -33.85
C LYS A 11 -25.21 -9.68 -34.92
N LYS A 12 -24.14 -9.52 -35.72
CA LYS A 12 -23.73 -10.47 -36.77
C LYS A 12 -22.69 -11.48 -36.28
N CYS A 13 -22.22 -11.38 -35.04
CA CYS A 13 -21.28 -12.36 -34.48
C CYS A 13 -21.96 -13.74 -34.40
N GLU A 14 -21.25 -14.80 -34.76
CA GLU A 14 -21.75 -16.18 -34.70
C GLU A 14 -22.09 -16.62 -33.26
N TYR A 15 -21.51 -15.91 -32.29
CA TYR A 15 -21.77 -16.08 -30.88
C TYR A 15 -22.73 -15.04 -30.33
N PHE A 16 -23.44 -14.23 -31.13
CA PHE A 16 -24.36 -13.22 -30.60
C PHE A 16 -25.76 -13.80 -30.32
N PRO A 17 -26.37 -13.48 -29.17
CA PRO A 17 -25.76 -12.89 -27.96
C PRO A 17 -24.79 -13.89 -27.29
N CYS A 18 -23.63 -13.41 -26.80
CA CYS A 18 -22.58 -14.29 -26.26
C CYS A 18 -23.12 -15.07 -25.07
N HIS A 19 -23.08 -16.42 -25.18
CA HIS A 19 -23.60 -17.47 -24.28
C HIS A 19 -25.05 -17.27 -23.76
N LYS A 20 -25.59 -18.24 -22.99
CA LYS A 20 -26.94 -18.24 -22.35
C LYS A 20 -27.24 -17.03 -21.44
N VAL A 21 -26.31 -16.09 -21.37
CA VAL A 21 -26.36 -14.81 -20.65
C VAL A 21 -27.39 -13.85 -21.27
N SER A 22 -27.79 -14.08 -22.52
CA SER A 22 -28.94 -13.41 -23.16
C SER A 22 -30.26 -13.58 -22.42
N ASP A 23 -30.45 -14.70 -21.73
CA ASP A 23 -31.66 -14.93 -20.94
C ASP A 23 -31.72 -13.99 -19.71
N LYS A 24 -30.62 -13.28 -19.42
CA LYS A 24 -30.43 -12.40 -18.26
C LYS A 24 -30.23 -10.92 -18.63
N ILE A 25 -30.11 -10.59 -19.92
CA ILE A 25 -29.94 -9.22 -20.43
C ILE A 25 -30.70 -9.09 -21.74
N ALA A 26 -31.52 -8.04 -21.88
CA ALA A 26 -32.16 -7.71 -23.15
C ALA A 26 -31.11 -7.49 -24.26
N GLU A 27 -31.41 -7.91 -25.49
CA GLU A 27 -30.48 -7.76 -26.62
C GLU A 27 -30.09 -6.30 -26.89
N GLU A 28 -31.01 -5.35 -26.67
CA GLU A 28 -30.74 -3.92 -26.79
C GLU A 28 -29.71 -3.40 -25.79
N ASP A 29 -29.60 -4.02 -24.61
CA ASP A 29 -28.67 -3.65 -23.56
C ASP A 29 -27.32 -4.38 -23.67
N PHE A 30 -27.20 -5.33 -24.60
CA PHE A 30 -26.03 -6.19 -24.76
C PHE A 30 -24.88 -5.46 -25.44
N ASN A 31 -23.84 -5.17 -24.65
CA ASN A 31 -22.62 -4.48 -25.05
C ASN A 31 -21.46 -5.46 -25.30
N CYS A 32 -20.92 -5.42 -26.52
CA CYS A 32 -19.81 -6.24 -27.00
C CYS A 32 -18.42 -5.62 -26.76
N LEU A 33 -18.32 -4.37 -26.27
CA LEU A 33 -17.01 -3.69 -26.08
C LEU A 33 -16.03 -4.48 -25.19
N PHE A 34 -16.56 -5.19 -24.20
CA PHE A 34 -15.78 -5.98 -23.25
C PHE A 34 -16.10 -7.48 -23.33
N CYS A 35 -16.34 -7.99 -24.56
CA CYS A 35 -16.59 -9.42 -24.78
C CYS A 35 -15.53 -10.32 -24.17
N TYR A 36 -14.26 -9.90 -24.20
CA TYR A 36 -13.26 -10.40 -23.27
C TYR A 36 -13.22 -9.47 -22.06
N CYS A 37 -13.61 -9.99 -20.89
CA CYS A 37 -13.68 -9.19 -19.67
C CYS A 37 -12.26 -8.74 -19.25
N PRO A 38 -11.94 -7.44 -19.32
CA PRO A 38 -10.61 -6.96 -18.96
C PRO A 38 -10.39 -7.00 -17.42
N LEU A 39 -11.45 -7.28 -16.65
CA LEU A 39 -11.43 -7.42 -15.20
C LEU A 39 -11.25 -8.88 -14.74
N TYR A 40 -10.96 -9.82 -15.64
CA TYR A 40 -10.81 -11.23 -15.31
C TYR A 40 -9.77 -11.45 -14.21
N LEU A 41 -8.60 -10.80 -14.29
CA LEU A 41 -7.51 -10.93 -13.30
C LEU A 41 -7.68 -10.03 -12.06
N LYS A 42 -8.68 -9.14 -12.01
CA LYS A 42 -8.93 -8.31 -10.82
C LYS A 42 -9.48 -9.17 -9.68
N LYS A 43 -8.78 -9.17 -8.54
CA LYS A 43 -9.17 -9.81 -7.26
C LYS A 43 -10.53 -9.25 -6.77
N ARG A 44 -10.72 -7.92 -6.86
CA ARG A 44 -11.97 -7.21 -6.53
C ARG A 44 -12.77 -6.88 -7.79
N CYS A 45 -13.29 -7.92 -8.43
CA CYS A 45 -14.14 -7.76 -9.60
C CYS A 45 -15.55 -7.30 -9.17
N PRO A 46 -16.10 -6.21 -9.73
CA PRO A 46 -17.48 -5.78 -9.45
C PRO A 46 -18.55 -6.64 -10.15
N GLY A 47 -18.13 -7.58 -11.00
CA GLY A 47 -19.03 -8.55 -11.60
C GLY A 47 -19.37 -9.70 -10.65
N ASN A 48 -20.10 -10.67 -11.19
CA ASN A 48 -20.59 -11.84 -10.46
C ASN A 48 -19.93 -13.14 -10.98
N PRO A 49 -18.61 -13.35 -10.79
CA PRO A 49 -17.97 -14.61 -11.14
C PRO A 49 -18.36 -15.72 -10.16
N VAL A 50 -18.41 -16.95 -10.63
CA VAL A 50 -18.44 -18.16 -9.80
C VAL A 50 -16.99 -18.64 -9.61
N TYR A 51 -16.70 -19.33 -8.51
CA TYR A 51 -15.37 -19.92 -8.29
C TYR A 51 -15.48 -21.43 -8.27
N LEU A 52 -14.74 -22.08 -9.15
CA LEU A 52 -14.56 -23.53 -9.17
C LEU A 52 -13.37 -23.86 -8.26
N VAL A 53 -13.50 -24.91 -7.45
CA VAL A 53 -12.41 -25.40 -6.61
C VAL A 53 -11.89 -26.70 -7.22
N THR A 54 -10.61 -26.72 -7.56
CA THR A 54 -9.95 -27.91 -8.11
C THR A 54 -9.68 -28.95 -7.01
N ALA A 55 -9.31 -30.18 -7.40
CA ALA A 55 -8.99 -31.25 -6.45
C ALA A 55 -7.81 -30.91 -5.52
N ASN A 56 -6.88 -30.06 -5.95
CA ASN A 56 -5.76 -29.51 -5.17
C ASN A 56 -6.11 -28.24 -4.37
N GLY A 57 -7.38 -27.79 -4.37
CA GLY A 57 -7.85 -26.66 -3.57
C GLY A 57 -7.64 -25.28 -4.20
N GLU A 58 -7.18 -25.20 -5.45
CA GLU A 58 -7.04 -23.93 -6.17
C GLU A 58 -8.39 -23.39 -6.60
N LYS A 59 -8.57 -22.07 -6.46
CA LYS A 59 -9.81 -21.39 -6.88
C LYS A 59 -9.64 -20.84 -8.28
N ILE A 60 -10.39 -21.39 -9.23
CA ILE A 60 -10.46 -20.92 -10.61
C ILE A 60 -11.69 -20.03 -10.76
N LYS A 61 -11.49 -18.82 -11.27
CA LYS A 61 -12.56 -17.85 -11.51
C LYS A 61 -13.29 -18.20 -12.80
N ASP A 62 -14.57 -18.59 -12.71
CA ASP A 62 -15.46 -18.83 -13.84
C ASP A 62 -16.39 -17.62 -14.05
N CYS A 63 -16.27 -16.99 -15.22
CA CYS A 63 -17.06 -15.81 -15.59
C CYS A 63 -18.15 -16.11 -16.61
N SER A 64 -18.39 -17.38 -16.97
CA SER A 64 -19.28 -17.77 -18.08
C SER A 64 -20.73 -17.29 -17.89
N GLU A 65 -21.17 -17.11 -16.64
CA GLU A 65 -22.51 -16.64 -16.30
C GLU A 65 -22.56 -15.13 -15.97
N CYS A 66 -21.45 -14.42 -16.12
CA CYS A 66 -21.31 -13.03 -15.71
C CYS A 66 -21.84 -12.06 -16.77
N THR A 67 -22.85 -11.27 -16.40
CA THR A 67 -23.44 -10.24 -17.29
C THR A 67 -22.74 -8.88 -17.18
N PHE A 68 -21.87 -8.70 -16.19
CA PHE A 68 -21.37 -7.37 -15.79
C PHE A 68 -20.71 -6.57 -16.93
N PRO A 69 -19.71 -7.10 -17.67
CA PRO A 69 -19.07 -6.35 -18.75
C PRO A 69 -19.98 -6.14 -19.97
N HIS A 70 -21.09 -6.87 -20.05
CA HIS A 70 -22.04 -6.85 -21.17
C HIS A 70 -23.21 -5.89 -20.97
N ARG A 71 -23.37 -5.27 -19.79
CA ARG A 71 -24.42 -4.26 -19.58
C ARG A 71 -23.90 -2.89 -20.03
N ALA A 72 -24.61 -2.23 -20.93
CA ALA A 72 -24.27 -0.87 -21.39
C ALA A 72 -23.99 0.10 -20.23
N ALA A 73 -24.85 0.06 -19.19
CA ALA A 73 -24.74 0.90 -18.00
C ALA A 73 -23.41 0.73 -17.21
N ASN A 74 -22.73 -0.40 -17.37
CA ASN A 74 -21.50 -0.70 -16.64
C ASN A 74 -20.23 -0.22 -17.34
N TYR A 75 -20.32 0.38 -18.53
CA TYR A 75 -19.15 0.85 -19.28
C TYR A 75 -18.25 1.77 -18.43
N GLY A 76 -18.84 2.77 -17.77
CA GLY A 76 -18.11 3.69 -16.90
C GLY A 76 -17.43 2.96 -15.74
N LYS A 77 -18.09 1.96 -15.14
CA LYS A 77 -17.53 1.20 -14.02
C LYS A 77 -16.38 0.28 -14.45
N VAL A 78 -16.45 -0.31 -15.65
CA VAL A 78 -15.33 -1.08 -16.21
C VAL A 78 -14.13 -0.17 -16.43
N LEU A 79 -14.32 1.01 -17.03
CA LEU A 79 -13.23 1.98 -17.20
C LEU A 79 -12.64 2.43 -15.87
N GLU A 80 -13.48 2.74 -14.88
CA GLU A 80 -13.02 3.11 -13.53
C GLU A 80 -12.11 2.02 -12.94
N CYS A 81 -12.50 0.75 -13.04
CA CYS A 81 -11.68 -0.37 -12.57
C CYS A 81 -10.36 -0.55 -13.34
N LEU A 82 -10.33 -0.21 -14.63
CA LEU A 82 -9.11 -0.26 -15.44
C LEU A 82 -8.19 0.94 -15.22
N MET A 83 -8.77 2.10 -14.90
CA MET A 83 -8.06 3.32 -14.57
C MET A 83 -7.61 3.38 -13.12
N GLU A 84 -8.10 2.48 -12.27
CA GLU A 84 -7.68 2.32 -10.88
C GLU A 84 -6.17 2.04 -10.84
N LYS A 85 -5.40 3.06 -10.43
CA LYS A 85 -3.95 2.98 -10.19
C LYS A 85 -3.61 2.39 -8.83
N ASP A 86 -4.63 2.05 -8.05
CA ASP A 86 -4.46 1.40 -6.76
C ASP A 86 -3.99 -0.04 -7.02
N GLU A 87 -2.84 -0.34 -6.47
CA GLU A 87 -2.24 -1.67 -6.48
C GLU A 87 -2.32 -2.21 -5.05
N ILE A 88 -2.92 -3.39 -4.88
CA ILE A 88 -2.83 -4.13 -3.62
C ILE A 88 -1.70 -5.14 -3.78
N LEU A 89 -0.59 -4.89 -3.10
CA LEU A 89 0.50 -5.84 -2.96
C LEU A 89 0.21 -6.78 -1.80
N GLU A 90 0.46 -8.07 -2.01
CA GLU A 90 0.40 -9.08 -0.96
C GLU A 90 1.84 -9.50 -0.67
N VAL A 91 2.37 -9.10 0.49
CA VAL A 91 3.75 -9.39 0.89
C VAL A 91 3.74 -10.48 1.95
N GLU A 92 4.40 -11.60 1.68
CA GLU A 92 4.59 -12.65 2.68
C GLU A 92 5.61 -12.19 3.70
N ILE A 93 5.27 -12.27 4.99
CA ILE A 93 6.19 -11.79 6.04
C ILE A 93 7.50 -12.60 6.09
N ASN A 94 7.47 -13.83 5.57
CA ASN A 94 8.65 -14.67 5.35
C ASN A 94 9.70 -14.00 4.44
N GLU A 95 9.31 -13.11 3.53
CA GLU A 95 10.24 -12.36 2.70
C GLU A 95 11.03 -11.31 3.48
N LEU A 96 10.56 -10.96 4.69
CA LEU A 96 11.09 -9.86 5.50
C LEU A 96 11.94 -10.35 6.68
N ILE A 97 11.90 -11.65 7.02
CA ILE A 97 12.42 -12.17 8.29
C ILE A 97 13.90 -11.86 8.54
N VAL A 98 14.74 -11.98 7.51
CA VAL A 98 16.19 -11.72 7.65
C VAL A 98 16.46 -10.27 8.03
N ASP A 99 15.77 -9.34 7.37
CA ASP A 99 15.89 -7.91 7.65
C ASP A 99 15.24 -7.56 9.01
N MET A 100 14.16 -8.26 9.38
CA MET A 100 13.51 -8.11 10.69
C MET A 100 14.42 -8.53 11.84
N GLU A 101 15.09 -9.68 11.72
CA GLU A 101 16.06 -10.16 12.72
C GLU A 101 17.22 -9.16 12.87
N ALA A 102 17.74 -8.65 11.76
CA ALA A 102 18.81 -7.65 11.78
C ALA A 102 18.37 -6.35 12.49
N GLU A 103 17.12 -5.89 12.25
CA GLU A 103 16.59 -4.70 12.93
C GLU A 103 16.38 -4.96 14.43
N ILE A 104 15.88 -6.13 14.83
CA ILE A 104 15.71 -6.49 16.24
C ILE A 104 17.06 -6.59 16.95
N GLU A 105 18.06 -7.22 16.33
CA GLU A 105 19.41 -7.32 16.89
C GLU A 105 19.98 -5.92 17.18
N LYS A 106 19.80 -5.00 16.24
CA LYS A 106 20.25 -3.62 16.36
C LYS A 106 19.46 -2.84 17.42
N SER A 107 18.13 -2.93 17.41
CA SER A 107 17.27 -2.14 18.30
C SER A 107 17.32 -2.63 19.76
N CYS A 108 17.58 -3.92 19.97
CA CYS A 108 17.62 -4.53 21.29
C CYS A 108 19.03 -4.62 21.88
N GLY A 109 20.04 -4.04 21.22
CA GLY A 109 21.40 -3.97 21.74
C GLY A 109 22.11 -5.34 21.82
N PHE A 110 21.87 -6.22 20.85
CA PHE A 110 22.49 -7.56 20.83
C PHE A 110 24.01 -7.53 20.70
N ASP A 111 24.57 -6.39 20.26
CA ASP A 111 26.00 -6.12 20.24
C ASP A 111 26.64 -6.05 21.64
N THR A 112 25.83 -5.80 22.67
CA THR A 112 26.27 -5.74 24.07
C THR A 112 26.14 -7.08 24.82
N MET A 113 25.52 -8.09 24.19
CA MET A 113 25.24 -9.39 24.80
C MET A 113 26.41 -10.36 24.60
N ASP A 114 26.62 -11.26 25.57
CA ASP A 114 27.48 -12.42 25.37
C ASP A 114 26.85 -13.45 24.41
N ALA A 115 27.65 -14.43 23.99
CA ALA A 115 27.24 -15.41 22.98
C ALA A 115 26.09 -16.32 23.45
N GLU A 116 26.03 -16.64 24.74
CA GLU A 116 24.99 -17.53 25.28
C GLU A 116 23.66 -16.80 25.37
N MET A 117 23.67 -15.59 25.92
CA MET A 117 22.50 -14.72 25.98
C MET A 117 21.97 -14.43 24.57
N LYS A 118 22.86 -14.07 23.64
CA LYS A 118 22.48 -13.85 22.24
C LYS A 118 21.80 -15.06 21.62
N ARG A 119 22.30 -16.28 21.87
CA ARG A 119 21.68 -17.52 21.39
C ARG A 119 20.27 -17.72 21.97
N GLN A 120 20.12 -17.60 23.29
CA GLN A 120 18.83 -17.79 23.96
C GLN A 120 17.77 -16.81 23.45
N HIS A 121 18.13 -15.54 23.29
CA HIS A 121 17.22 -14.52 22.79
C HIS A 121 16.82 -14.77 21.32
N LYS A 122 17.76 -15.22 20.47
CA LYS A 122 17.45 -15.63 19.08
C LYS A 122 16.49 -16.82 19.01
N GLU A 123 16.65 -17.81 19.88
CA GLU A 123 15.73 -18.96 19.95
C GLU A 123 14.30 -18.51 20.30
N ILE A 124 14.15 -17.55 21.22
CA ILE A 124 12.84 -16.99 21.57
C ILE A 124 12.25 -16.19 20.41
N ILE A 125 13.06 -15.38 19.70
CA ILE A 125 12.61 -14.63 18.52
C ILE A 125 12.10 -15.59 17.44
N SER A 126 12.87 -16.62 17.10
CA SER A 126 12.48 -17.62 16.10
C SER A 126 11.21 -18.36 16.50
N ALA A 127 11.11 -18.81 17.75
CA ALA A 127 9.91 -19.48 18.25
C ALA A 127 8.68 -18.55 18.24
N SER A 128 8.86 -17.26 18.60
CA SER A 128 7.80 -16.26 18.54
C SER A 128 7.36 -16.00 17.09
N TYR A 129 8.31 -15.93 16.16
CA TYR A 129 8.04 -15.78 14.74
C TYR A 129 7.21 -16.96 14.20
N ASP A 130 7.66 -18.19 14.44
CA ASP A 130 6.97 -19.40 13.99
C ASP A 130 5.56 -19.51 14.58
N LYS A 131 5.41 -19.13 15.85
CA LYS A 131 4.13 -19.22 16.56
C LYS A 131 3.11 -18.18 16.08
N PHE A 132 3.56 -16.96 15.76
CA PHE A 132 2.67 -15.82 15.57
C PHE A 132 2.66 -15.24 14.15
N PHE A 133 3.67 -15.48 13.33
CA PHE A 133 3.86 -14.76 12.06
C PHE A 133 3.98 -15.67 10.84
N ILE A 134 4.41 -16.93 10.99
CA ILE A 134 4.66 -17.81 9.85
C ILE A 134 3.48 -17.89 8.87
N GLY A 135 3.77 -17.71 7.58
CA GLY A 135 2.76 -17.76 6.51
C GLY A 135 1.75 -16.60 6.50
N LYS A 136 1.88 -15.60 7.40
CA LYS A 136 1.05 -14.39 7.33
C LYS A 136 1.44 -13.54 6.12
N LYS A 137 0.42 -12.88 5.59
CA LYS A 137 0.49 -11.97 4.45
C LYS A 137 0.02 -10.59 4.86
N ILE A 138 0.77 -9.57 4.45
CA ILE A 138 0.45 -8.17 4.68
C ILE A 138 -0.07 -7.60 3.36
N GLU A 139 -1.30 -7.12 3.37
CA GLU A 139 -1.88 -6.41 2.23
C GLU A 139 -1.47 -4.94 2.30
N VAL A 140 -0.77 -4.47 1.28
CA VAL A 140 -0.35 -3.08 1.14
C VAL A 140 -1.11 -2.44 0.00
N LEU A 141 -1.78 -1.32 0.29
CA LEU A 141 -2.39 -0.48 -0.70
C LEU A 141 -1.38 0.55 -1.19
N LEU A 142 -1.06 0.54 -2.48
CA LEU A 142 -0.18 1.50 -3.15
C LEU A 142 -0.96 2.30 -4.19
N LYS A 143 -1.04 3.61 -4.02
CA LYS A 143 -1.76 4.51 -4.91
C LYS A 143 -0.79 5.46 -5.60
N GLN A 144 -0.59 5.25 -6.90
CA GLN A 144 0.28 6.12 -7.70
C GLN A 144 -0.45 7.40 -8.11
N LEU A 145 0.16 8.55 -7.82
CA LEU A 145 -0.34 9.88 -8.13
C LEU A 145 0.63 10.64 -9.03
N ASP A 146 0.08 11.59 -9.79
CA ASP A 146 0.84 12.47 -10.65
C ASP A 146 1.65 13.50 -9.84
N LYS A 147 2.77 13.97 -10.39
CA LYS A 147 3.63 14.97 -9.74
C LYS A 147 2.95 16.29 -9.40
N SER A 148 1.83 16.62 -10.05
CA SER A 148 1.02 17.81 -9.76
C SER A 148 0.51 17.88 -8.31
N VAL A 149 0.51 16.78 -7.57
CA VAL A 149 0.15 16.78 -6.14
C VAL A 149 1.27 17.28 -5.23
N VAL A 150 2.45 17.59 -5.75
CA VAL A 150 3.58 18.10 -4.97
C VAL A 150 3.82 19.57 -5.29
N THR A 151 3.97 20.37 -4.24
CA THR A 151 4.42 21.77 -4.31
C THR A 151 5.69 21.94 -3.49
N SER A 152 6.26 23.15 -3.46
CA SER A 152 7.47 23.42 -2.67
C SER A 152 7.31 23.18 -1.17
N GLU A 153 6.10 23.35 -0.61
CA GLU A 153 5.86 23.28 0.85
C GLU A 153 4.79 22.25 1.27
N ARG A 154 4.03 21.68 0.33
CA ARG A 154 2.86 20.84 0.62
C ARG A 154 2.61 19.75 -0.40
N PHE A 155 1.92 18.71 0.05
CA PHE A 155 1.16 17.81 -0.82
C PHE A 155 -0.28 18.32 -0.99
N VAL A 156 -0.82 18.26 -2.20
CA VAL A 156 -2.15 18.77 -2.57
C VAL A 156 -2.97 17.65 -3.22
N PHE A 157 -3.98 17.18 -2.51
CA PHE A 157 -4.87 16.10 -2.93
C PHE A 157 -6.29 16.63 -3.11
N GLY A 158 -6.57 17.21 -4.27
CA GLY A 158 -7.83 17.94 -4.50
C GLY A 158 -7.93 19.15 -3.58
N GLU A 159 -8.93 19.16 -2.69
CA GLU A 159 -9.12 20.22 -1.70
C GLU A 159 -8.19 20.09 -0.48
N GLU A 160 -7.67 18.88 -0.21
CA GLU A 160 -6.83 18.62 0.93
C GLU A 160 -5.39 19.09 0.70
N LYS A 161 -4.88 19.90 1.64
CA LYS A 161 -3.51 20.45 1.60
C LYS A 161 -2.75 20.01 2.83
N ILE A 162 -1.75 19.16 2.65
CA ILE A 162 -0.94 18.58 3.72
C ILE A 162 0.44 19.23 3.72
N LYS A 163 0.76 19.95 4.80
CA LYS A 163 2.05 20.64 4.95
C LYS A 163 3.19 19.64 5.15
N CYS A 164 4.31 19.87 4.45
CA CYS A 164 5.52 19.08 4.58
C CYS A 164 6.75 19.98 4.30
N ASN A 165 7.35 20.50 5.38
CA ASN A 165 8.45 21.48 5.28
C ASN A 165 9.72 20.90 4.63
N ALA A 166 9.89 19.57 4.69
CA ALA A 166 11.04 18.91 4.09
C ALA A 166 11.07 19.03 2.55
N LEU A 167 9.93 19.29 1.90
CA LEU A 167 9.86 19.46 0.44
C LEU A 167 10.70 20.65 -0.05
N GLU A 168 10.74 21.75 0.71
CA GLU A 168 11.53 22.94 0.36
C GLU A 168 13.03 22.60 0.30
N ARG A 169 13.49 21.77 1.25
CA ARG A 169 14.90 21.34 1.35
C ARG A 169 15.28 20.32 0.29
N MET A 170 14.34 19.47 -0.08
CA MET A 170 14.51 18.53 -1.19
C MET A 170 14.90 19.29 -2.46
N ASN A 171 14.38 20.52 -2.64
CA ASN A 171 14.70 21.46 -3.72
C ASN A 171 14.72 20.77 -5.09
N VAL A 172 13.67 20.00 -5.34
CA VAL A 172 13.50 19.26 -6.58
C VAL A 172 12.75 20.18 -7.53
N LYS A 173 13.41 20.59 -8.62
CA LYS A 173 12.73 21.33 -9.68
C LYS A 173 11.62 20.42 -10.23
N ASP A 174 10.46 20.98 -10.61
CA ASP A 174 9.28 20.23 -11.10
C ASP A 174 9.56 19.23 -12.25
N GLY A 175 10.73 19.31 -12.89
CA GLY A 175 11.21 18.37 -13.89
C GLY A 175 11.86 17.08 -13.36
N ASP A 176 12.29 17.06 -12.10
CA ASP A 176 13.02 15.96 -11.46
C ASP A 176 12.08 14.99 -10.70
N ILE A 177 10.87 15.42 -10.32
CA ILE A 177 9.82 14.52 -9.80
C ILE A 177 9.15 13.79 -10.96
N ASP A 178 9.03 12.48 -10.82
CA ASP A 178 8.39 11.60 -11.81
C ASP A 178 6.94 11.31 -11.41
N CYS A 179 6.73 10.77 -10.21
CA CYS A 179 5.42 10.48 -9.63
C CYS A 179 5.52 10.29 -8.11
N ILE A 180 4.37 10.09 -7.47
CA ILE A 180 4.25 9.93 -6.02
C ILE A 180 3.47 8.64 -5.74
N TYR A 181 3.76 7.98 -4.62
CA TYR A 181 2.96 6.89 -4.08
C TYR A 181 2.44 7.27 -2.71
N LEU A 182 1.13 7.16 -2.51
CA LEU A 182 0.59 6.98 -1.17
C LEU A 182 0.57 5.49 -0.86
N TYR A 183 0.95 5.11 0.35
CA TYR A 183 0.84 3.73 0.79
C TYR A 183 0.09 3.61 2.10
N THR A 184 -0.59 2.49 2.31
CA THR A 184 -1.22 2.14 3.59
C THR A 184 -1.16 0.63 3.79
N PHE A 185 -0.81 0.19 4.99
CA PHE A 185 -0.90 -1.21 5.39
C PHE A 185 -1.09 -1.32 6.90
N GLY A 186 -1.63 -2.46 7.34
CA GLY A 186 -1.75 -2.83 8.74
C GLY A 186 -1.32 -4.27 8.97
N ILE A 187 -0.55 -4.50 10.02
CA ILE A 187 -0.28 -5.86 10.49
C ILE A 187 -1.50 -6.29 11.30
N LYS A 188 -2.31 -7.17 10.69
CA LYS A 188 -3.53 -7.71 11.30
C LYS A 188 -3.22 -8.46 12.59
N GLU A 189 -4.22 -8.53 13.46
CA GLU A 189 -4.11 -9.02 14.84
C GLU A 189 -3.30 -10.31 14.97
N ILE A 190 -2.42 -10.28 15.96
CA ILE A 190 -1.75 -11.44 16.53
C ILE A 190 -2.79 -12.20 17.36
N ASP A 191 -2.68 -13.52 17.43
CA ASP A 191 -3.55 -14.34 18.27
C ASP A 191 -3.40 -13.92 19.75
N GLU A 192 -4.30 -13.06 20.23
CA GLU A 192 -4.25 -12.50 21.57
C GLU A 192 -4.37 -13.58 22.64
N SER A 193 -5.07 -14.68 22.36
CA SER A 193 -5.23 -15.78 23.31
C SER A 193 -3.88 -16.44 23.57
N LYS A 194 -3.16 -16.78 22.50
CA LYS A 194 -1.80 -17.31 22.57
C LYS A 194 -0.83 -16.30 23.16
N LEU A 195 -0.99 -15.01 22.84
CA LEU A 195 -0.13 -13.96 23.37
C LEU A 195 -0.36 -13.74 24.86
N LYS A 196 -1.58 -13.91 25.40
CA LYS A 196 -1.85 -13.79 26.84
C LYS A 196 -1.14 -14.87 27.66
N GLU A 197 -1.10 -16.09 27.14
CA GLU A 197 -0.42 -17.26 27.73
C GLU A 197 1.12 -17.19 27.62
N SER A 198 1.65 -16.33 26.76
CA SER A 198 3.08 -16.14 26.54
C SER A 198 3.82 -15.52 27.73
N SER A 199 5.11 -15.85 27.84
CA SER A 199 6.02 -15.22 28.80
C SER A 199 6.16 -13.71 28.53
N LEU A 200 6.60 -12.94 29.53
CA LEU A 200 6.83 -11.50 29.34
C LEU A 200 7.87 -11.23 28.24
N LEU A 201 8.91 -12.05 28.17
CA LEU A 201 9.97 -11.92 27.17
C LEU A 201 9.48 -12.28 25.76
N GLU A 202 8.63 -13.30 25.63
CA GLU A 202 8.00 -13.64 24.35
C GLU A 202 7.05 -12.53 23.89
N LYS A 203 6.24 -11.96 24.80
CA LYS A 203 5.39 -10.78 24.52
C LYS A 203 6.21 -9.58 24.02
N TYR A 204 7.35 -9.32 24.66
CA TYR A 204 8.30 -8.29 24.24
C TYR A 204 8.82 -8.55 22.81
N TYR A 205 9.18 -9.79 22.49
CA TYR A 205 9.68 -10.12 21.16
C TYR A 205 8.61 -10.14 20.07
N VAL A 206 7.37 -10.50 20.39
CA VAL A 206 6.24 -10.34 19.46
C VAL A 206 6.05 -8.86 19.12
N GLU A 207 6.14 -7.97 20.11
CA GLU A 207 6.06 -6.51 19.88
C GLU A 207 7.23 -6.02 19.01
N CYS A 208 8.46 -6.48 19.29
CA CYS A 208 9.64 -6.17 18.47
C CYS A 208 9.49 -6.67 17.03
N LEU A 209 8.97 -7.88 16.83
CA LEU A 209 8.69 -8.44 15.51
C LEU A 209 7.64 -7.62 14.74
N MET A 210 6.59 -7.16 15.41
CA MET A 210 5.61 -6.27 14.76
C MET A 210 6.24 -4.93 14.36
N ILE A 211 7.06 -4.33 15.21
CA ILE A 211 7.76 -3.07 14.91
C ILE A 211 8.72 -3.28 13.72
N ALA A 212 9.59 -4.29 13.81
CA ALA A 212 10.53 -4.63 12.76
C ALA A 212 9.82 -4.91 11.43
N ALA A 213 8.71 -5.66 11.44
CA ALA A 213 7.93 -5.92 10.24
C ALA A 213 7.38 -4.62 9.62
N THR A 214 6.91 -3.65 10.41
CA THR A 214 6.45 -2.36 9.86
C THR A 214 7.57 -1.56 9.20
N ASP A 215 8.76 -1.51 9.81
CA ASP A 215 9.88 -0.73 9.30
C ASP A 215 10.54 -1.40 8.09
N VAL A 216 10.75 -2.71 8.15
CA VAL A 216 11.31 -3.50 7.05
C VAL A 216 10.36 -3.50 5.85
N LEU A 217 9.05 -3.61 6.06
CA LEU A 217 8.08 -3.55 4.96
C LEU A 217 8.11 -2.19 4.25
N ARG A 218 8.27 -1.08 4.97
CA ARG A 218 8.43 0.25 4.35
C ARG A 218 9.67 0.32 3.46
N ASP A 219 10.79 -0.23 3.92
CA ASP A 219 12.03 -0.28 3.15
C ASP A 219 11.90 -1.18 1.92
N TRP A 220 11.25 -2.34 2.08
CA TRP A 220 10.90 -3.25 1.00
C TRP A 220 10.03 -2.57 -0.05
N LEU A 221 9.01 -1.81 0.37
CA LEU A 221 8.14 -1.04 -0.53
C LEU A 221 8.92 0.03 -1.30
N ARG A 222 9.81 0.76 -0.62
CA ARG A 222 10.70 1.74 -1.26
C ARG A 222 11.53 1.08 -2.37
N LYS A 223 12.18 -0.05 -2.06
CA LYS A 223 12.97 -0.85 -3.01
C LYS A 223 12.11 -1.40 -4.15
N TYR A 224 10.90 -1.87 -3.86
CA TYR A 224 9.95 -2.35 -4.87
C TYR A 224 9.59 -1.24 -5.87
N ILE A 225 9.22 -0.05 -5.38
CA ILE A 225 8.89 1.11 -6.22
C ILE A 225 10.12 1.52 -7.04
N GLU A 226 11.31 1.53 -6.45
CA GLU A 226 12.55 1.88 -7.15
C GLU A 226 12.82 0.94 -8.32
N ARG A 227 12.70 -0.38 -8.10
CA ARG A 227 12.84 -1.38 -9.17
C ARG A 227 11.78 -1.19 -10.26
N LYS A 228 10.52 -0.97 -9.88
CA LYS A 228 9.39 -0.76 -10.80
C LYS A 228 9.63 0.41 -11.75
N HIS A 229 10.22 1.50 -11.26
CA HIS A 229 10.46 2.71 -12.06
C HIS A 229 11.82 2.74 -12.75
N SER A 230 12.76 1.89 -12.34
CA SER A 230 14.13 1.87 -12.86
C SER A 230 14.36 0.96 -14.06
N VAL A 231 13.30 0.44 -14.70
CA VAL A 231 13.39 -0.54 -15.81
C VAL A 231 14.21 -0.02 -16.99
N ARG A 232 14.05 1.25 -17.37
CA ARG A 232 14.78 1.86 -18.50
C ARG A 232 15.91 2.79 -18.07
N HIS A 233 15.67 3.58 -17.04
CA HIS A 233 16.61 4.53 -16.50
C HIS A 233 16.51 4.50 -14.99
N LYS A 234 17.65 4.53 -14.30
CA LYS A 234 17.67 4.56 -12.83
C LYS A 234 16.80 5.71 -12.32
N LYS A 235 15.90 5.37 -11.40
CA LYS A 235 15.09 6.30 -10.62
C LYS A 235 15.45 6.14 -9.15
N TYR A 236 15.09 7.14 -8.36
CA TYR A 236 15.33 7.16 -6.93
C TYR A 236 14.01 7.34 -6.21
N VAL A 237 13.86 6.69 -5.07
CA VAL A 237 12.66 6.81 -4.24
C VAL A 237 13.08 7.41 -2.90
N SER A 238 12.32 8.41 -2.45
CA SER A 238 12.55 9.03 -1.14
C SER A 238 12.36 8.03 0.01
N ASP A 239 12.83 8.40 1.19
CA ASP A 239 12.29 7.80 2.41
C ASP A 239 10.79 8.08 2.54
N SER A 240 10.12 7.34 3.41
CA SER A 240 8.68 7.52 3.65
C SER A 240 8.43 8.84 4.38
N PHE A 241 7.71 9.74 3.73
CA PHE A 241 7.13 10.91 4.38
C PHE A 241 5.86 10.48 5.12
N GLY A 242 5.82 10.66 6.44
CA GLY A 242 4.69 10.26 7.26
C GLY A 242 4.28 11.33 8.27
N PRO A 243 3.03 11.28 8.76
CA PRO A 243 2.58 12.12 9.87
C PRO A 243 3.47 11.96 11.10
N GLY A 244 3.77 13.07 11.79
CA GLY A 244 4.69 13.11 12.92
C GLY A 244 6.16 13.35 12.54
N PHE A 245 6.50 13.30 11.26
CA PHE A 245 7.85 13.54 10.73
C PHE A 245 7.82 14.57 9.60
N TYR A 246 8.98 15.06 9.15
CA TYR A 246 9.11 15.96 7.98
C TYR A 246 8.29 17.27 8.06
N GLY A 247 7.85 17.66 9.27
CA GLY A 247 6.96 18.80 9.49
C GLY A 247 5.49 18.54 9.12
N MET A 248 5.13 17.27 8.92
CA MET A 248 3.76 16.80 8.74
C MET A 248 3.14 16.51 10.10
N ASP A 249 1.95 17.04 10.33
CA ASP A 249 1.27 16.91 11.61
C ASP A 249 0.56 15.56 11.76
N VAL A 250 0.44 15.04 12.99
CA VAL A 250 -0.25 13.77 13.26
C VAL A 250 -1.75 13.87 12.96
N ASP A 251 -2.35 15.05 13.07
CA ASP A 251 -3.77 15.30 12.74
C ASP A 251 -4.13 14.97 11.28
N VAL A 252 -3.15 14.77 10.39
CA VAL A 252 -3.40 14.41 8.99
C VAL A 252 -3.60 12.92 8.78
N VAL A 253 -3.36 12.07 9.80
CA VAL A 253 -3.51 10.61 9.70
C VAL A 253 -4.90 10.21 9.17
N PRO A 254 -6.04 10.66 9.75
CA PRO A 254 -7.37 10.28 9.25
C PRO A 254 -7.61 10.71 7.80
N LYS A 255 -7.06 11.87 7.42
CA LYS A 255 -7.18 12.40 6.06
C LYS A 255 -6.44 11.51 5.06
N LEU A 256 -5.21 11.11 5.38
CA LEU A 256 -4.44 10.22 4.53
C LEU A 256 -5.10 8.85 4.41
N VAL A 257 -5.59 8.27 5.52
CA VAL A 257 -6.26 6.96 5.50
C VAL A 257 -7.51 7.00 4.62
N LYS A 258 -8.27 8.10 4.66
CA LYS A 258 -9.40 8.32 3.76
C LYS A 258 -8.96 8.51 2.30
N LEU A 259 -7.89 9.27 2.04
CA LEU A 259 -7.39 9.52 0.69
C LEU A 259 -6.83 8.25 0.01
N THR A 260 -6.24 7.35 0.80
CA THR A 260 -5.73 6.08 0.30
C THR A 260 -6.81 5.03 0.15
N ASP A 261 -8.01 5.19 0.74
CA ASP A 261 -9.00 4.14 0.94
C ASP A 261 -8.48 2.99 1.81
N GLY A 262 -7.83 3.32 2.95
CA GLY A 262 -7.17 2.36 3.84
C GLY A 262 -8.03 1.17 4.31
N GLU A 263 -9.36 1.32 4.36
CA GLU A 263 -10.30 0.25 4.66
C GLU A 263 -10.15 -0.93 3.68
N LYS A 264 -9.71 -0.66 2.43
CA LYS A 264 -9.39 -1.69 1.45
C LYS A 264 -8.35 -2.68 1.98
N VAL A 265 -7.47 -2.31 2.90
CA VAL A 265 -6.47 -3.22 3.49
C VAL A 265 -6.68 -3.43 4.99
N GLY A 266 -7.89 -3.13 5.48
CA GLY A 266 -8.27 -3.31 6.88
C GLY A 266 -7.67 -2.27 7.82
N VAL A 267 -7.30 -1.09 7.31
CA VAL A 267 -6.81 0.03 8.14
C VAL A 267 -7.90 1.09 8.27
N SER A 268 -8.21 1.48 9.49
CA SER A 268 -9.17 2.56 9.80
C SER A 268 -8.59 3.51 10.85
N THR A 269 -9.30 4.59 11.17
CA THR A 269 -8.96 5.51 12.26
C THR A 269 -10.12 5.69 13.22
N ASP A 270 -9.84 5.80 14.51
CA ASP A 270 -10.84 6.16 15.52
C ASP A 270 -11.08 7.68 15.61
N GLU A 271 -11.97 8.09 16.52
CA GLU A 271 -12.32 9.50 16.78
C GLU A 271 -11.14 10.36 17.26
N ASN A 272 -10.10 9.72 17.83
CA ASN A 272 -8.89 10.37 18.29
C ASN A 272 -7.78 10.39 17.21
N GLY A 273 -8.06 9.81 16.04
CA GLY A 273 -7.12 9.71 14.93
C GLY A 273 -6.09 8.59 15.05
N ASN A 274 -6.24 7.67 16.00
CA ASN A 274 -5.37 6.49 16.08
C ASN A 274 -5.75 5.49 15.00
N MET A 275 -4.75 4.86 14.39
CA MET A 275 -4.97 3.83 13.38
C MET A 275 -5.29 2.48 14.03
N HIS A 276 -6.18 1.73 13.38
CA HIS A 276 -6.55 0.37 13.72
C HIS A 276 -6.34 -0.56 12.51
N PRO A 277 -5.55 -1.64 12.63
CA PRO A 277 -4.78 -2.08 13.81
C PRO A 277 -3.73 -1.06 14.26
N VAL A 278 -3.31 -1.12 15.53
CA VAL A 278 -2.29 -0.22 16.09
C VAL A 278 -0.97 -0.28 15.30
N LYS A 279 -0.61 -1.46 14.77
CA LYS A 279 0.55 -1.69 13.91
C LYS A 279 0.23 -1.41 12.44
N SER A 280 -0.31 -0.22 12.19
CA SER A 280 -0.56 0.29 10.85
C SER A 280 0.42 1.38 10.49
N CYS A 281 0.69 1.52 9.19
CA CYS A 281 1.54 2.55 8.66
C CYS A 281 0.90 3.20 7.44
N ILE A 282 1.06 4.51 7.35
CA ILE A 282 0.64 5.32 6.22
C ILE A 282 1.73 6.33 5.90
N GLY A 283 1.96 6.56 4.62
CA GLY A 283 2.98 7.50 4.20
C GLY A 283 3.01 7.73 2.71
N ILE A 284 4.01 8.51 2.30
CA ILE A 284 4.17 9.02 0.95
C ILE A 284 5.60 8.76 0.50
N PHE A 285 5.76 8.18 -0.68
CA PHE A 285 7.04 8.07 -1.38
C PHE A 285 7.06 8.98 -2.60
N ILE A 286 8.17 9.65 -2.86
CA ILE A 286 8.37 10.46 -4.06
C ILE A 286 9.40 9.77 -4.96
N VAL A 287 9.01 9.53 -6.21
CA VAL A 287 9.89 8.99 -7.25
C VAL A 287 10.54 10.15 -8.01
N THR A 288 11.85 10.11 -8.14
CA THR A 288 12.64 11.17 -8.75
C THR A 288 13.65 10.64 -9.77
N LYS A 289 14.07 11.53 -10.67
CA LYS A 289 15.09 11.25 -11.71
C LYS A 289 16.52 11.40 -11.18
N LYS A 290 16.71 12.01 -10.01
CA LYS A 290 18.01 12.27 -9.38
C LYS A 290 17.91 12.00 -7.89
N GLU A 291 19.03 11.61 -7.29
CA GLU A 291 19.12 11.44 -5.86
C GLU A 291 18.95 12.78 -5.12
N CYS A 292 17.88 12.88 -4.33
CA CYS A 292 17.55 14.09 -3.57
C CYS A 292 17.36 13.81 -2.06
N VAL A 293 17.46 12.55 -1.66
CA VAL A 293 17.15 12.08 -0.28
C VAL A 293 18.20 12.57 0.72
N GLU A 294 19.45 12.75 0.29
CA GLU A 294 20.53 13.23 1.17
C GLU A 294 20.23 14.57 1.84
N ARG A 295 19.47 15.45 1.16
CA ARG A 295 19.13 16.79 1.65
C ARG A 295 18.08 16.80 2.76
N ILE A 296 17.40 15.67 2.96
CA ILE A 296 16.30 15.53 3.90
C ILE A 296 16.54 14.43 4.95
N LYS A 297 17.75 13.83 5.00
CA LYS A 297 18.10 12.78 5.98
C LYS A 297 17.82 13.22 7.42
N ASP A 298 18.16 14.46 7.78
CA ASP A 298 17.89 15.00 9.12
C ASP A 298 16.39 15.14 9.44
N CYS A 299 15.51 15.16 8.42
CA CYS A 299 14.08 15.30 8.61
C CYS A 299 13.40 13.97 9.00
N ALA A 300 14.04 12.84 8.74
CA ALA A 300 13.53 11.50 9.10
C ALA A 300 13.45 11.28 10.62
N PHE A 301 14.27 12.02 11.39
CA PHE A 301 14.32 11.96 12.85
C PHE A 301 13.89 13.29 13.50
N CYS A 302 13.28 14.18 12.71
CA CYS A 302 12.97 15.54 13.12
C CYS A 302 11.70 15.60 13.96
N ILE A 303 11.82 16.09 15.20
CA ILE A 303 10.72 16.32 16.17
C ILE A 303 9.94 17.63 15.87
N GLY A 304 10.18 18.26 14.71
CA GLY A 304 9.54 19.51 14.33
C GLY A 304 8.08 19.34 13.92
N ASN A 305 7.19 20.19 14.45
CA ASN A 305 5.74 20.18 14.17
C ASN A 305 5.33 21.28 13.16
N LYS A 306 4.02 21.59 13.03
CA LYS A 306 3.50 22.72 12.20
C LYS A 306 4.19 24.06 12.48
N GLY A 307 4.66 24.23 13.73
CA GLY A 307 5.48 25.31 14.24
C GLY A 307 6.99 25.18 13.95
N GLY A 308 7.41 24.28 13.08
CA GLY A 308 8.79 24.13 12.61
C GLY A 308 9.72 23.29 13.51
N CYS A 309 10.93 23.06 13.00
CA CYS A 309 12.07 22.47 13.71
C CYS A 309 13.16 23.54 13.84
N ALA A 310 14.06 23.45 14.83
CA ALA A 310 15.23 24.34 14.95
C ALA A 310 16.05 24.44 13.66
N VAL A 311 16.06 23.38 12.83
CA VAL A 311 16.72 23.41 11.52
C VAL A 311 15.84 24.08 10.45
N CYS A 312 14.52 23.79 10.40
CA CYS A 312 13.60 24.37 9.40
C CYS A 312 13.16 25.82 9.71
N ARG A 313 13.33 26.27 10.96
CA ARG A 313 13.20 27.66 11.42
C ARG A 313 14.55 28.29 11.77
N GLY A 314 15.65 27.59 11.52
CA GLY A 314 17.02 28.06 11.75
C GLY A 314 17.39 29.17 10.78
N LYS A 315 16.87 30.37 11.01
CA LYS A 315 17.70 31.56 10.85
C LYS A 315 18.83 31.45 11.88
N THR A 316 19.97 30.94 11.45
CA THR A 316 21.29 31.30 11.98
C THR A 316 22.29 30.97 10.88
N VAL A 317 22.61 32.00 10.08
CA VAL A 317 23.95 32.58 9.88
C VAL A 317 24.86 31.69 9.03
#